data_AF-A0A6B9PI23-F1
#
_entry.id   AF-A0A6B9PI23-F1
#
_cell.length_a   1.000
_cell.length_b   1.000
_cell.length_c   1.000
_cell.angle_alpha   90.00
_cell.angle_beta   90.00
_cell.angle_gamma   90.00
#
_symmetry.space_group_name_H-M   'P 1'
#
loop_
_entity.id
_entity.type
_entity.pdbx_description
1 polymer ?
#
loop_
_entity_poly.entity_id
_entity_poly.type
_entity_poly.pdbx_seq_one_letter_code
_entity_poly.pdbx_strand_id
1 'polypeptide(L)'
;MNSNIRRYKVEGTRKLSNYFWAIFIGIGSSFFFLIGLVSSNSNSIISNNISFFPQGIIMSFYGLIGILFSLYLWLTILWSIGSGFNEFNRKKKMIRIFRWGFPGKNRRINLYYKFEEIKAIKLEKKIGLNTIQSLYLQIINKKEIPLFKLGYSATYELLEKQAADLAKFLNVSLII
;
A
#
# COMPACT_ATOMS: atom_id res chain seq x y z
N MET A 1 -11.81 21.32 17.91
CA MET A 1 -11.94 20.30 16.84
C MET A 1 -13.42 20.05 16.60
N ASN A 2 -13.94 20.18 15.38
CA ASN A 2 -15.36 19.91 15.09
C ASN A 2 -15.67 18.43 15.36
N SER A 3 -16.34 18.14 16.48
CA SER A 3 -16.70 16.81 17.00
C SER A 3 -17.54 15.93 16.07
N ASN A 4 -17.93 16.46 14.90
CA ASN A 4 -18.87 15.85 13.98
C ASN A 4 -18.24 15.20 12.74
N ILE A 5 -16.95 15.43 12.48
CA ILE A 5 -16.26 14.86 11.30
C ILE A 5 -14.98 14.18 11.75
N ARG A 6 -14.88 12.86 11.54
CA ARG A 6 -13.66 12.08 11.76
C ARG A 6 -13.02 11.73 10.43
N ARG A 7 -11.73 12.01 10.27
CA ARG A 7 -10.95 11.68 9.06
C ARG A 7 -9.75 10.82 9.41
N TYR A 8 -9.64 9.67 8.76
CA TYR A 8 -8.51 8.75 8.89
C TYR A 8 -7.77 8.70 7.56
N LYS A 9 -6.49 9.06 7.56
CA LYS A 9 -5.65 9.02 6.35
C LYS A 9 -5.16 7.60 6.09
N VAL A 10 -5.11 7.22 4.82
CA VAL A 10 -4.57 5.94 4.34
C VAL A 10 -3.36 6.26 3.47
N GLU A 11 -2.18 5.77 3.86
CA GLU A 11 -0.92 6.12 3.21
C GLU A 11 -0.74 5.46 1.83
N GLY A 12 -1.33 4.28 1.61
CA GLY A 12 -1.22 3.56 0.34
C GLY A 12 0.20 3.13 0.03
N THR A 13 0.69 3.47 -1.17
CA THR A 13 2.06 3.17 -1.64
C THR A 13 3.15 4.06 -1.02
N ARG A 14 2.81 5.16 -0.34
CA ARG A 14 3.80 6.09 0.24
C ARG A 14 4.32 5.63 1.62
N LYS A 15 4.57 4.34 1.78
CA LYS A 15 5.18 3.78 3.00
C LYS A 15 6.68 3.83 2.88
N LEU A 16 7.38 4.07 3.98
CA LEU A 16 8.84 4.07 4.05
C LEU A 16 9.45 2.78 3.46
N SER A 17 8.83 1.63 3.73
CA SER A 17 9.26 0.34 3.17
C SER A 17 9.27 0.33 1.64
N ASN A 18 8.28 0.95 0.99
CA ASN A 18 8.24 1.00 -0.47
C ASN A 18 9.35 1.88 -1.06
N TYR A 19 9.65 3.02 -0.41
CA TYR A 19 10.79 3.85 -0.79
C TYR A 19 12.11 3.10 -0.63
N PHE A 20 12.29 2.39 0.49
CA PHE A 20 13.47 1.59 0.75
C PHE A 20 13.70 0.54 -0.35
N TRP A 21 12.67 -0.24 -0.68
CA TRP A 21 12.76 -1.26 -1.74
C TRP A 21 12.99 -0.64 -3.13
N ALA A 22 12.31 0.45 -3.47
CA ALA A 22 12.50 1.12 -4.75
C ALA A 22 13.96 1.58 -4.95
N ILE A 23 14.58 2.14 -3.89
CA ILE A 23 15.99 2.57 -3.90
C ILE A 23 16.93 1.38 -3.99
N PHE A 24 16.78 0.38 -3.11
CA PHE A 24 17.70 -0.75 -3.05
C PHE A 24 17.71 -1.56 -4.36
N ILE A 25 16.52 -1.83 -4.91
CA ILE A 25 16.38 -2.51 -6.20
C ILE A 25 16.94 -1.63 -7.32
N GLY A 26 16.67 -0.33 -7.31
CA GLY A 26 17.16 0.58 -8.35
C GLY A 26 18.68 0.63 -8.40
N ILE A 27 19.34 0.76 -7.25
CA ILE A 27 20.80 0.78 -7.13
C ILE A 27 21.38 -0.57 -7.56
N GLY A 28 20.91 -1.68 -6.98
CA GLY A 28 21.43 -3.01 -7.30
C GLY A 28 21.29 -3.36 -8.78
N SER A 29 20.12 -3.08 -9.36
CA SER A 29 19.85 -3.38 -10.78
C SER A 29 20.68 -2.51 -11.73
N SER A 30 20.92 -1.24 -11.36
CA SER A 30 21.81 -0.35 -12.11
C SER A 30 23.25 -0.87 -12.11
N PHE A 31 23.74 -1.37 -10.97
CA PHE A 31 25.07 -2.01 -10.89
C PHE A 31 25.17 -3.25 -11.78
N PHE A 32 24.19 -4.16 -11.71
CA PHE A 32 24.18 -5.36 -12.56
C PHE A 32 24.16 -5.02 -14.05
N PHE A 33 23.35 -4.04 -14.43
CA PHE A 33 23.26 -3.58 -15.81
C PHE A 33 24.57 -2.96 -16.30
N LEU A 34 25.20 -2.09 -15.48
CA LEU A 34 26.47 -1.46 -15.80
C LEU A 34 27.60 -2.48 -15.90
N ILE A 35 27.69 -3.45 -14.98
CA ILE A 35 28.72 -4.49 -15.02
C ILE A 35 28.59 -5.33 -16.29
N GLY A 36 27.37 -5.73 -16.66
CA GLY A 36 27.15 -6.48 -17.90
C GLY A 36 27.50 -5.67 -19.17
N LEU A 37 27.19 -4.36 -19.19
CA LEU A 37 27.59 -3.47 -20.29
C LEU A 37 29.11 -3.31 -20.36
N VAL A 38 29.78 -3.09 -19.23
CA VAL A 38 31.24 -2.88 -19.21
C VAL A 38 31.98 -4.17 -19.56
N SER A 39 31.48 -5.34 -19.16
CA SER A 39 32.03 -6.65 -19.55
C SER A 39 32.03 -6.88 -21.07
N SER A 40 31.12 -6.24 -21.82
CA SER A 40 31.12 -6.31 -23.30
C SER A 40 32.33 -5.61 -23.94
N ASN A 41 32.95 -4.68 -23.21
CA ASN A 41 34.10 -3.94 -23.70
C ASN A 41 35.39 -4.66 -23.27
N SER A 42 36.13 -5.19 -24.24
CA SER A 42 37.32 -6.04 -24.03
C SER A 42 38.47 -5.36 -23.28
N ASN A 43 38.49 -4.02 -23.23
CA ASN A 43 39.57 -3.23 -22.62
C ASN A 43 39.27 -2.81 -21.18
N SER A 44 38.22 -3.34 -20.55
CA SER A 44 37.85 -2.96 -19.17
C SER A 44 38.53 -3.85 -18.12
N ILE A 45 38.82 -3.30 -16.94
CA ILE A 45 39.37 -4.09 -15.80
C ILE A 45 38.38 -5.20 -15.37
N ILE A 46 37.09 -5.02 -15.66
CA ILE A 46 36.01 -5.93 -15.28
C ILE A 46 35.89 -7.12 -16.26
N SER A 47 36.21 -6.95 -17.55
CA SER A 47 36.20 -8.04 -18.54
C SER A 47 37.27 -9.11 -18.26
N ASN A 48 38.32 -8.77 -17.49
CA ASN A 48 39.33 -9.73 -17.07
C ASN A 48 38.81 -10.73 -16.02
N ASN A 49 37.78 -10.37 -15.25
CA ASN A 49 37.23 -11.19 -14.18
C ASN A 49 35.86 -11.81 -14.54
N ILE A 50 35.09 -11.16 -15.43
CA ILE A 50 33.74 -11.58 -15.81
C ILE A 50 33.68 -11.67 -17.34
N SER A 51 33.50 -12.91 -17.84
CA SER A 51 33.25 -13.14 -19.27
C SER A 51 31.90 -12.58 -19.69
N PHE A 52 31.87 -11.86 -20.82
CA PHE A 52 30.64 -11.28 -21.33
C PHE A 52 29.59 -12.35 -21.66
N PHE A 53 30.02 -13.44 -22.30
CA PHE A 53 29.18 -14.60 -22.57
C PHE A 53 29.62 -15.77 -21.69
N PRO A 54 28.70 -16.43 -20.94
CA PRO A 54 27.26 -16.14 -20.82
C PRO A 54 26.91 -15.15 -19.69
N GLN A 55 27.84 -14.90 -18.76
CA GLN A 55 27.55 -14.27 -17.47
C GLN A 55 27.18 -12.79 -17.58
N GLY A 56 27.93 -11.99 -18.35
CA GLY A 56 27.64 -10.57 -18.57
C GLY A 56 26.25 -10.32 -19.17
N ILE A 57 25.83 -11.13 -20.15
CA ILE A 57 24.49 -11.05 -20.75
C ILE A 57 23.39 -11.29 -19.71
N ILE A 58 23.56 -12.32 -18.87
CA ILE A 58 22.60 -12.66 -17.81
C ILE A 58 22.50 -11.50 -16.82
N MET A 59 23.63 -10.91 -16.42
CA MET A 59 23.66 -9.75 -15.52
C MET A 59 22.97 -8.52 -16.13
N SER A 60 23.20 -8.23 -17.42
CA SER A 60 22.49 -7.16 -18.12
C SER A 60 20.99 -7.40 -18.18
N PHE A 61 20.55 -8.64 -18.44
CA PHE A 61 19.12 -8.96 -18.53
C PHE A 61 18.40 -8.79 -17.19
N TYR A 62 18.96 -9.35 -16.11
CA TYR A 62 18.40 -9.17 -14.76
C TYR A 62 18.48 -7.71 -14.29
N GLY A 63 19.56 -6.99 -14.62
CA GLY A 63 19.69 -5.57 -14.37
C GLY A 63 18.60 -4.75 -15.06
N LEU A 64 18.30 -5.03 -16.34
CA LEU A 64 17.23 -4.36 -17.08
C LEU A 64 15.86 -4.58 -16.45
N ILE A 65 15.51 -5.84 -16.12
CA ILE A 65 14.24 -6.17 -15.47
C ILE A 65 14.13 -5.46 -14.12
N GLY A 66 15.20 -5.46 -13.32
CA GLY A 66 15.22 -4.81 -12.03
C GLY A 66 15.11 -3.28 -12.12
N ILE A 67 15.71 -2.64 -13.14
CA ILE A 67 15.54 -1.21 -13.42
C ILE A 67 14.07 -0.91 -13.78
N LEU A 68 13.46 -1.70 -14.66
CA LEU A 68 12.04 -1.54 -15.03
C LEU A 68 11.13 -1.71 -13.81
N PHE A 69 11.44 -2.69 -12.95
CA PHE A 69 10.68 -2.91 -11.72
C PHE A 69 10.85 -1.77 -10.70
N SER A 70 12.07 -1.26 -10.52
CA SER A 70 12.33 -0.07 -9.68
C SER A 70 11.60 1.17 -10.21
N LEU A 71 11.64 1.39 -11.53
CA LEU A 71 10.89 2.47 -12.19
C LEU A 71 9.39 2.35 -11.92
N TYR A 72 8.84 1.13 -12.05
CA TYR A 72 7.44 0.86 -11.72
C TYR A 72 7.12 1.21 -10.26
N LEU A 73 7.96 0.81 -9.30
CA LEU A 73 7.77 1.16 -7.89
C LEU A 73 7.78 2.68 -7.69
N TRP A 74 8.75 3.40 -8.26
CA TRP A 74 8.80 4.86 -8.22
C TRP A 74 7.55 5.51 -8.80
N LEU A 75 7.06 5.05 -9.96
CA LEU A 75 5.83 5.55 -10.56
C LEU A 75 4.61 5.31 -9.66
N THR A 76 4.49 4.13 -9.04
CA THR A 76 3.37 3.84 -8.12
C THR A 76 3.41 4.69 -6.85
N ILE A 77 4.60 5.06 -6.38
CA ILE A 77 4.82 5.98 -5.25
C ILE A 77 4.47 7.41 -5.65
N LEU A 78 4.95 7.87 -6.80
CA LEU A 78 4.67 9.20 -7.37
C LEU A 78 3.15 9.40 -7.53
N TRP A 79 2.47 8.42 -8.10
CA TRP A 79 1.02 8.45 -8.25
C TRP A 79 0.25 8.19 -6.96
N SER A 80 0.92 7.86 -5.85
CA SER A 80 0.29 7.69 -4.53
C SER A 80 -0.85 6.67 -4.57
N ILE A 81 -0.65 5.59 -5.32
CA ILE A 81 -1.67 4.57 -5.56
C ILE A 81 -2.09 3.93 -4.23
N GLY A 82 -3.38 3.67 -4.08
CA GLY A 82 -3.99 3.16 -2.85
C GLY A 82 -4.04 4.17 -1.69
N SER A 83 -3.43 5.35 -1.81
CA SER A 83 -3.51 6.38 -0.77
C SER A 83 -4.87 7.05 -0.78
N GLY A 84 -5.28 7.64 0.34
CA GLY A 84 -6.56 8.32 0.43
C GLY A 84 -6.97 8.60 1.86
N PHE A 85 -8.27 8.64 2.12
CA PHE A 85 -8.80 8.86 3.45
C PHE A 85 -10.20 8.27 3.61
N ASN A 86 -10.57 8.00 4.86
CA ASN A 86 -11.92 7.66 5.28
C ASN A 86 -12.47 8.85 6.07
N GLU A 87 -13.57 9.43 5.61
CA GLU A 87 -14.25 10.53 6.28
C GLU A 87 -15.62 10.07 6.77
N PHE A 88 -15.87 10.22 8.06
CA PHE A 88 -17.11 9.88 8.72
C PHE A 88 -17.76 11.18 9.20
N ASN A 89 -18.91 11.55 8.61
CA ASN A 89 -19.58 12.81 8.90
C ASN A 89 -20.93 12.54 9.59
N ARG A 90 -21.02 12.89 10.87
CA ARG A 90 -22.22 12.70 11.70
C ARG A 90 -23.35 13.67 11.34
N LYS A 91 -23.03 14.91 10.94
CA LYS A 91 -24.04 15.91 10.52
C LYS A 91 -24.77 15.47 9.26
N LYS A 92 -24.03 14.94 8.29
CA LYS A 92 -24.57 14.48 7.01
C LYS A 92 -25.04 13.01 7.04
N LYS A 93 -24.84 12.28 8.15
CA LYS A 93 -25.05 10.83 8.27
C LYS A 93 -24.46 10.04 7.09
N MET A 94 -23.27 10.44 6.66
CA MET A 94 -22.60 9.86 5.49
C MET A 94 -21.14 9.53 5.77
N ILE A 95 -20.68 8.44 5.16
CA ILE A 95 -19.29 8.01 5.09
C ILE A 95 -18.81 8.23 3.67
N ARG A 96 -17.64 8.84 3.55
CA ARG A 96 -16.91 8.98 2.30
C ARG A 96 -15.60 8.22 2.39
N ILE A 97 -15.42 7.25 1.51
CA ILE A 97 -14.16 6.53 1.34
C ILE A 97 -13.53 7.00 0.05
N PHE A 98 -12.39 7.66 0.15
CA PHE A 98 -11.62 8.12 -1.00
C PHE A 98 -10.33 7.34 -1.15
N ARG A 99 -10.03 6.89 -2.37
CA ARG A 99 -8.76 6.25 -2.73
C ARG A 99 -8.26 6.76 -4.08
N TRP A 100 -6.95 6.91 -4.20
CA TRP A 100 -6.24 7.11 -5.45
C TRP A 100 -5.99 5.76 -6.11
N GLY A 101 -6.51 5.56 -7.32
CA GLY A 101 -6.22 4.42 -8.17
C GLY A 101 -5.01 4.67 -9.09
N PHE A 102 -4.82 3.75 -10.03
CA PHE A 102 -3.84 3.90 -11.11
C PHE A 102 -4.13 5.15 -11.97
N PRO A 103 -3.12 5.74 -12.62
CA PRO A 103 -3.33 6.82 -13.59
C PRO A 103 -4.31 6.39 -14.68
N GLY A 104 -5.23 7.28 -15.05
CA GLY A 104 -6.29 7.02 -16.02
C GLY A 104 -7.56 7.81 -15.74
N LYS A 105 -8.62 7.55 -16.53
CA LYS A 105 -9.91 8.25 -16.42
C LYS A 105 -10.58 8.07 -15.04
N ASN A 106 -10.43 6.89 -14.43
CA ASN A 106 -11.03 6.55 -13.14
C ASN A 106 -10.01 6.54 -11.99
N ARG A 107 -9.05 7.48 -12.01
CA ARG A 107 -8.01 7.59 -10.99
C ARG A 107 -8.58 7.89 -9.59
N ARG A 108 -9.68 8.64 -9.49
CA ARG A 108 -10.27 9.05 -8.21
C ARG A 108 -11.44 8.14 -7.86
N ILE A 109 -11.25 7.27 -6.88
CA ILE A 109 -12.30 6.36 -6.40
C ILE A 109 -12.94 7.02 -5.18
N ASN A 110 -14.16 7.53 -5.33
CA ASN A 110 -14.98 8.04 -4.24
C ASN A 110 -16.17 7.11 -4.04
N LEU A 111 -16.29 6.52 -2.85
CA LEU A 111 -17.44 5.74 -2.43
C LEU A 111 -18.16 6.48 -1.31
N TYR A 112 -19.49 6.55 -1.42
CA TYR A 112 -20.36 7.19 -0.44
C TYR A 112 -21.34 6.16 0.11
N TYR A 113 -21.46 6.11 1.44
CA TYR A 113 -22.39 5.24 2.14
C TYR A 113 -23.17 6.04 3.18
N LYS A 114 -24.46 5.79 3.29
CA LYS A 114 -25.29 6.33 4.37
C LYS A 114 -25.05 5.53 5.65
N PHE A 115 -25.25 6.14 6.81
CA PHE A 115 -25.11 5.43 8.10
C PHE A 115 -26.08 4.26 8.23
N GLU A 116 -27.28 4.39 7.65
CA GLU A 116 -28.31 3.35 7.64
C GLU A 116 -27.91 2.09 6.86
N GLU A 117 -27.00 2.21 5.89
CA GLU A 117 -26.50 1.06 5.13
C GLU A 117 -25.43 0.26 5.90
N ILE A 118 -24.97 0.75 7.05
CA ILE A 118 -23.89 0.12 7.80
C ILE A 118 -24.49 -0.87 8.78
N LYS A 119 -24.09 -2.13 8.66
CA LYS A 119 -24.53 -3.19 9.57
C LYS A 119 -23.69 -3.21 10.85
N ALA A 120 -22.37 -3.26 10.69
CA ALA A 120 -21.44 -3.45 11.79
C ALA A 120 -20.03 -2.99 11.42
N ILE A 121 -19.20 -2.81 12.44
CA ILE A 121 -17.74 -2.78 12.29
C ILE A 121 -17.21 -4.14 12.69
N LYS A 122 -16.40 -4.74 11.82
CA LYS A 122 -15.78 -6.04 12.07
C LYS A 122 -14.28 -5.87 12.26
N LEU A 123 -13.79 -6.29 13.41
CA LEU A 123 -12.37 -6.46 13.67
C LEU A 123 -12.03 -7.90 13.29
N GLU A 124 -10.98 -8.11 12.50
CA GLU A 124 -10.50 -9.45 12.16
C GLU A 124 -9.03 -9.55 12.52
N LYS A 125 -8.68 -10.60 13.27
CA LYS A 125 -7.30 -10.95 13.60
C LYS A 125 -6.92 -12.21 12.85
N LYS A 126 -6.13 -12.07 11.78
CA LYS A 126 -5.52 -13.21 11.10
C LYS A 126 -4.19 -13.55 11.73
N ILE A 127 -4.11 -14.74 12.32
CA ILE A 127 -2.91 -15.27 12.96
C ILE A 127 -2.23 -16.20 11.96
N GLY A 128 -0.96 -15.94 11.68
CA GLY A 128 -0.11 -16.71 10.77
C GLY A 128 1.35 -16.31 10.99
N LEU A 129 2.23 -16.49 9.99
CA LEU A 129 3.62 -16.01 10.06
C LEU A 129 3.71 -14.51 10.39
N ASN A 130 2.75 -13.72 9.88
CA ASN A 130 2.52 -12.35 10.28
C ASN A 130 1.10 -12.21 10.85
N THR A 131 0.99 -11.66 12.06
CA THR A 131 -0.30 -11.27 12.64
C THR A 131 -0.81 -10.01 11.95
N ILE A 132 -1.92 -10.14 11.24
CA ILE A 132 -2.54 -9.02 10.53
C ILE A 132 -3.85 -8.71 11.22
N GLN A 133 -4.00 -7.45 11.63
CA GLN A 133 -5.21 -6.95 12.24
C GLN A 133 -5.86 -5.96 11.27
N SER A 134 -7.10 -6.26 10.90
CA SER A 134 -7.84 -5.49 9.90
C SER A 134 -9.20 -5.10 10.44
N LEU A 135 -9.56 -3.84 10.20
CA LEU A 135 -10.85 -3.29 10.54
C LEU A 135 -11.67 -3.12 9.25
N TYR A 136 -12.82 -3.78 9.21
CA TYR A 136 -13.74 -3.76 8.09
C TYR A 136 -15.03 -3.02 8.46
N LEU A 137 -15.58 -2.34 7.47
CA LEU A 137 -16.93 -1.80 7.52
C LEU A 137 -17.85 -2.79 6.79
N GLN A 138 -18.79 -3.38 7.53
CA GLN A 138 -19.78 -4.28 6.98
C GLN A 138 -21.00 -3.48 6.53
N ILE A 139 -21.29 -3.55 5.23
CA ILE A 139 -22.43 -2.87 4.62
C ILE A 139 -23.54 -3.89 4.42
N ILE A 140 -24.78 -3.48 4.63
CA ILE A 140 -25.96 -4.31 4.39
C ILE A 140 -25.97 -4.74 2.92
N ASN A 141 -26.05 -6.05 2.68
CA ASN A 141 -26.13 -6.68 1.36
C ASN A 141 -24.99 -6.33 0.38
N LYS A 142 -23.83 -5.88 0.87
CA LYS A 142 -22.65 -5.57 0.05
C LYS A 142 -21.39 -6.21 0.62
N LYS A 143 -20.30 -6.17 -0.15
CA LYS A 143 -18.97 -6.65 0.28
C LYS A 143 -18.43 -5.81 1.44
N GLU A 144 -17.68 -6.46 2.33
CA GLU A 144 -16.95 -5.81 3.42
C GLU A 144 -15.87 -4.88 2.86
N ILE A 145 -15.77 -3.65 3.40
CA ILE A 145 -14.76 -2.68 2.98
C ILE A 145 -13.68 -2.57 4.04
N PRO A 146 -12.42 -2.90 3.73
CA PRO A 146 -11.32 -2.66 4.66
C PRO A 146 -11.12 -1.16 4.87
N LEU A 147 -11.30 -0.71 6.10
CA LEU A 147 -11.07 0.68 6.49
C LEU A 147 -9.61 0.89 6.86
N PHE A 148 -9.04 -0.05 7.59
CA PHE A 148 -7.71 0.06 8.15
C PHE A 148 -7.06 -1.33 8.27
N LYS A 149 -5.76 -1.38 8.03
CA LYS A 149 -4.95 -2.60 8.15
C LYS A 149 -3.68 -2.22 8.88
N LEU A 150 -3.49 -2.74 10.09
CA LEU A 150 -2.26 -2.56 10.84
C LEU A 150 -1.31 -3.72 10.62
N GLY A 151 -0.03 -3.37 10.55
CA GLY A 151 1.06 -4.32 10.55
C GLY A 151 1.51 -4.67 11.98
N TYR A 152 2.56 -5.49 12.03
CA TYR A 152 3.13 -6.19 13.18
C TYR A 152 3.32 -5.38 14.49
N SER A 153 3.52 -4.05 14.43
CA SER A 153 4.00 -3.25 15.57
C SER A 153 2.93 -2.45 16.32
N ALA A 154 1.65 -2.57 15.97
CA ALA A 154 0.59 -1.84 16.66
C ALA A 154 -0.13 -2.70 17.70
N THR A 155 -0.30 -2.15 18.90
CA THR A 155 -1.00 -2.81 20.00
C THR A 155 -2.45 -3.08 19.63
N TYR A 156 -2.89 -4.34 19.74
CA TYR A 156 -4.27 -4.75 19.49
C TYR A 156 -5.29 -3.88 20.25
N GLU A 157 -4.96 -3.50 21.48
CA GLU A 157 -5.79 -2.62 22.31
C GLU A 157 -6.06 -1.25 21.67
N LEU A 158 -5.08 -0.67 20.95
CA LEU A 158 -5.28 0.61 20.27
C LEU A 158 -6.28 0.45 19.12
N LEU A 159 -6.21 -0.68 18.42
CA LEU A 159 -7.15 -1.01 17.36
C LEU A 159 -8.55 -1.27 17.87
N GLU A 160 -8.66 -2.04 18.95
CA GLU A 160 -9.93 -2.34 19.59
C GLU A 160 -10.58 -1.07 20.13
N LYS A 161 -9.81 -0.20 20.80
CA LYS A 161 -10.29 1.14 21.22
C LYS A 161 -10.77 1.96 20.04
N GLN A 162 -9.99 2.02 18.96
CA GLN A 162 -10.37 2.75 17.75
C GLN A 162 -11.63 2.16 17.09
N ALA A 163 -11.77 0.84 17.09
CA ALA A 163 -12.94 0.14 16.56
C ALA A 163 -14.18 0.41 17.41
N ALA A 164 -14.07 0.32 18.74
CA ALA A 164 -15.14 0.62 19.68
C ALA A 164 -15.57 2.09 19.58
N ASP A 165 -14.62 3.01 19.47
CA ASP A 165 -14.91 4.44 19.30
C ASP A 165 -15.60 4.73 17.97
N LEU A 166 -15.24 4.03 16.89
CA LEU A 166 -15.92 4.13 15.59
C LEU A 166 -17.32 3.52 15.64
N ALA A 167 -17.49 2.38 16.30
CA ALA A 167 -18.79 1.70 16.43
C ALA A 167 -19.77 2.58 17.23
N LYS A 168 -19.31 3.16 18.35
CA LYS A 168 -20.06 4.16 19.12
C LYS A 168 -20.37 5.42 18.30
N PHE A 169 -19.46 5.87 17.44
CA PHE A 169 -19.69 7.04 16.59
C PHE A 169 -20.77 6.79 15.52
N LEU A 170 -20.84 5.57 15.01
CA LEU A 170 -21.80 5.14 13.99
C LEU A 170 -23.12 4.60 14.57
N ASN A 171 -23.17 4.34 15.89
CA ASN A 171 -24.27 3.62 16.57
C ASN A 171 -24.53 2.23 15.96
N VAL A 172 -23.48 1.46 15.66
CA VAL A 172 -23.57 0.10 15.11
C VAL A 172 -22.88 -0.91 16.02
N SER A 173 -23.23 -2.20 15.87
CA SER A 173 -22.56 -3.27 16.61
C SER A 173 -21.10 -3.44 16.18
N LEU A 174 -20.25 -3.78 17.14
CA LEU A 174 -18.87 -4.19 16.92
C LEU A 174 -18.79 -5.72 16.95
N ILE A 175 -18.24 -6.30 15.90
CA ILE A 175 -17.97 -7.73 15.76
C ILE A 175 -16.46 -7.91 15.87
N ILE A 176 -16.01 -8.83 16.71
CA ILE A 176 -14.58 -9.16 16.94
C ILE A 176 -14.31 -10.57 16.42
#